data_AF-A0A2G9ND12-F1
#
_entry.id   AF-A0A2G9ND12-F1
#
_cell.length_a   1.000
_cell.length_b   1.000
_cell.length_c   1.000
_cell.angle_alpha   90.00
_cell.angle_beta   90.00
_cell.angle_gamma   90.00
#
_symmetry.space_group_name_H-M   'P 1'
#
loop_
_entity.id
_entity.type
_entity.pdbx_description
1 polymer ?
#
loop_
_entity_poly.entity_id
_entity_poly.type
_entity_poly.pdbx_seq_one_letter_code
_entity_poly.pdbx_strand_id
1 'polypeptide(L)'
;MTNNDGCIFCKISSGKIPASKVLESDNFFVILDISPKITGHSLVISKDHYVNILDLPEVLGGELLKVIKMVSSLRLSEGASGINVVVNNGESAGQVVPHLHIHIIPRWKLEPGKDGELVLEEVMSGK
;
A
#
# COMPACT_ATOMS: atom_id res chain seq x y z
N MET A 1 11.16 17.16 -7.70
CA MET A 1 10.03 16.74 -8.54
C MET A 1 10.50 16.32 -9.93
N THR A 2 11.18 15.18 -10.00
CA THR A 2 11.30 14.40 -11.23
C THR A 2 9.92 13.77 -11.44
N ASN A 3 9.12 14.28 -12.37
CA ASN A 3 7.80 13.74 -12.68
C ASN A 3 7.87 13.10 -14.07
N ASN A 4 7.38 11.87 -14.22
CA ASN A 4 7.42 11.12 -15.48
C ASN A 4 6.00 10.97 -16.05
N ASP A 5 5.71 11.63 -17.17
CA ASP A 5 4.38 11.59 -17.80
C ASP A 5 3.97 10.21 -18.34
N GLY A 6 4.90 9.26 -18.45
CA GLY A 6 4.62 7.85 -18.75
C GLY A 6 4.20 7.02 -17.53
N CYS A 7 4.49 7.49 -16.31
CA CYS A 7 4.26 6.73 -15.08
C CYS A 7 2.84 6.92 -14.54
N ILE A 8 2.14 5.81 -14.25
CA ILE A 8 0.79 5.85 -13.68
C ILE A 8 0.75 6.49 -12.28
N PHE A 9 1.75 6.24 -11.43
CA PHE A 9 1.81 6.83 -10.08
C PHE A 9 2.14 8.32 -10.11
N CYS A 10 2.96 8.80 -11.06
CA CYS A 10 3.13 10.23 -11.31
C CYS A 10 1.82 10.91 -11.73
N LYS A 11 1.03 10.25 -12.59
CA LYS A 11 -0.29 10.76 -13.00
C LYS A 11 -1.26 10.81 -11.82
N ILE A 12 -1.25 9.82 -10.93
CA ILE A 12 -2.07 9.82 -9.71
C ILE A 12 -1.61 10.93 -8.75
N SER A 13 -0.29 11.04 -8.51
CA SER A 13 0.28 12.06 -7.62
C SER A 13 -0.02 13.49 -8.09
N SER A 14 -0.05 13.71 -9.41
CA SER A 14 -0.41 15.01 -10.01
C SER A 14 -1.91 15.23 -10.19
N GLY A 15 -2.76 14.28 -9.78
CA GLY A 15 -4.21 14.39 -9.89
C GLY A 15 -4.76 14.21 -11.31
N LYS A 16 -3.94 13.78 -12.28
CA LYS A 16 -4.36 13.51 -13.66
C LYS A 16 -5.24 12.26 -13.77
N ILE A 17 -5.10 11.30 -12.85
CA ILE A 17 -5.90 10.07 -12.78
C ILE A 17 -6.42 9.91 -11.35
N PRO A 18 -7.71 9.58 -11.14
CA PRO A 18 -8.26 9.36 -9.81
C PRO A 18 -7.72 8.08 -9.18
N ALA A 19 -7.67 8.04 -7.85
CA ALA A 19 -7.36 6.83 -7.09
C ALA A 19 -8.09 6.82 -5.75
N SER A 20 -8.34 5.63 -5.22
CA SER A 20 -8.95 5.42 -3.91
C SER A 20 -7.94 5.74 -2.80
N LYS A 21 -7.79 7.03 -2.49
CA LYS A 21 -6.83 7.55 -1.52
C LYS A 21 -7.25 7.20 -0.09
N VAL A 22 -6.33 6.60 0.66
CA VAL A 22 -6.49 6.23 2.07
C VAL A 22 -5.92 7.32 2.98
N LEU A 23 -4.72 7.82 2.66
CA LEU A 23 -4.09 8.93 3.36
C LEU A 23 -3.08 9.63 2.45
N GLU A 24 -2.61 10.79 2.90
CA GLU A 24 -1.57 11.56 2.24
C GLU A 24 -0.69 12.26 3.28
N SER A 25 0.61 12.34 2.99
CA SER A 25 1.60 13.12 3.72
C SER A 25 2.27 14.11 2.78
N ASP A 26 3.35 14.77 3.22
CA ASP A 26 4.05 15.74 2.37
C ASP A 26 4.72 15.05 1.17
N ASN A 27 5.41 13.93 1.40
CA ASN A 27 6.20 13.24 0.36
C ASN A 27 5.60 11.91 -0.13
N PHE A 28 4.55 11.41 0.53
CA PHE A 28 3.94 10.12 0.19
C PHE A 28 2.42 10.23 0.12
N PHE A 29 1.82 9.29 -0.58
CA PHE A 29 0.38 9.08 -0.57
C PHE A 29 0.08 7.58 -0.54
N VAL A 30 -1.11 7.24 -0.07
CA VAL A 30 -1.53 5.84 0.05
C VAL A 30 -2.84 5.65 -0.70
N ILE A 31 -2.89 4.60 -1.52
CA ILE A 31 -4.09 4.20 -2.25
C ILE A 31 -4.42 2.74 -1.94
N LEU A 32 -5.69 2.37 -2.11
CA LEU A 32 -6.05 0.95 -2.26
C LEU A 32 -5.55 0.43 -3.60
N ASP A 33 -5.06 -0.81 -3.60
CA ASP A 33 -4.83 -1.53 -4.85
C ASP A 33 -6.18 -1.71 -5.58
N ILE A 34 -6.21 -1.52 -6.90
CA ILE A 34 -7.44 -1.53 -7.71
C ILE A 34 -7.94 -2.96 -7.99
N SER A 35 -7.07 -3.97 -7.88
CA SER A 35 -7.42 -5.37 -8.07
C SER A 35 -6.79 -6.23 -6.99
N PRO A 36 -7.15 -5.98 -5.72
CA PRO A 36 -6.49 -6.62 -4.60
C PRO A 36 -6.91 -8.08 -4.51
N LYS A 37 -5.93 -8.99 -4.36
CA LYS A 37 -6.23 -10.37 -3.96
C LYS A 37 -6.69 -10.48 -2.50
N ILE A 38 -6.37 -9.47 -1.69
CA ILE A 38 -6.67 -9.43 -0.26
C ILE A 38 -7.29 -8.07 0.08
N THR A 39 -8.47 -8.07 0.68
CA THR A 39 -9.17 -6.87 1.13
C THR A 39 -8.27 -5.98 1.98
N GLY A 40 -8.26 -4.67 1.71
CA GLY A 40 -7.43 -3.69 2.43
C GLY A 40 -5.99 -3.59 1.93
N HIS A 41 -5.58 -4.36 0.92
CA HIS A 41 -4.27 -4.21 0.28
C HIS A 41 -4.09 -2.77 -0.20
N SER A 42 -3.10 -2.09 0.38
CA SER A 42 -2.79 -0.69 0.14
C SER A 42 -1.37 -0.53 -0.39
N LEU A 43 -1.15 0.55 -1.16
CA LEU A 43 0.15 0.92 -1.70
C LEU A 43 0.58 2.25 -1.08
N VAL A 44 1.72 2.29 -0.39
CA VAL A 44 2.40 3.54 -0.01
C VAL A 44 3.31 3.95 -1.16
N ILE A 45 3.13 5.14 -1.71
CA ILE A 45 3.77 5.58 -2.97
C ILE A 45 4.43 6.94 -2.74
N SER A 46 5.66 7.12 -3.23
CA SER A 46 6.31 8.44 -3.20
C SER A 46 5.62 9.40 -4.18
N LYS A 47 5.49 10.68 -3.83
CA LYS A 47 4.95 11.69 -4.75
C LYS A 47 5.93 11.99 -5.89
N ASP A 48 7.21 12.17 -5.54
CA ASP A 48 8.30 12.27 -6.50
C ASP A 48 8.63 10.91 -7.12
N HIS A 49 9.09 10.92 -8.37
CA HIS A 49 9.47 9.71 -9.09
C HIS A 49 10.86 9.23 -8.65
N TYR A 50 10.85 8.19 -7.83
CA TYR A 50 11.98 7.32 -7.53
C TYR A 50 11.68 5.96 -8.15
N VAL A 51 12.61 5.32 -8.85
CA VAL A 51 12.29 4.05 -9.53
C VAL A 51 12.00 2.99 -8.49
N ASN A 52 12.80 2.91 -7.42
CA ASN A 52 12.60 1.96 -6.34
C ASN A 52 13.17 2.50 -5.00
N ILE A 53 13.26 1.67 -3.96
CA ILE A 53 13.63 2.16 -2.62
C ILE A 53 15.10 2.62 -2.54
N LEU A 54 15.95 2.10 -3.44
CA LEU A 54 17.38 2.42 -3.48
C LEU A 54 17.64 3.86 -3.95
N ASP A 55 16.68 4.46 -4.66
CA ASP A 55 16.75 5.85 -5.14
C ASP A 55 16.16 6.85 -4.15
N LEU A 56 15.51 6.37 -3.07
CA LEU A 56 14.87 7.25 -2.10
C LEU A 56 15.94 7.99 -1.27
N PRO A 57 15.91 9.33 -1.20
CA PRO A 57 16.80 10.08 -0.34
C PRO A 57 16.65 9.67 1.13
N GLU A 58 17.76 9.41 1.83
CA GLU A 58 17.76 8.92 3.21
C GLU A 58 16.94 9.82 4.17
N VAL A 59 16.94 11.14 3.93
CA VAL A 59 16.17 12.12 4.71
C VAL A 59 14.67 11.84 4.72
N LEU A 60 14.14 11.15 3.70
CA LEU A 60 12.72 10.80 3.60
C LEU A 60 12.39 9.44 4.25
N GLY A 61 13.40 8.64 4.62
CA GLY A 61 13.20 7.29 5.17
C GLY A 61 12.38 7.28 6.47
N GLY A 62 12.56 8.29 7.32
CA GLY A 62 11.78 8.43 8.56
C GLY A 62 10.29 8.66 8.31
N GLU A 63 9.95 9.51 7.33
CA GLU A 63 8.56 9.75 6.93
C GLU A 63 7.94 8.50 6.29
N LEU A 64 8.69 7.81 5.42
CA LEU A 64 8.24 6.55 4.82
C LEU A 64 7.87 5.52 5.90
N LEU A 65 8.75 5.29 6.87
CA LEU A 65 8.48 4.36 7.97
C LEU A 65 7.26 4.79 8.80
N LYS A 66 7.08 6.09 9.04
CA LYS A 66 5.90 6.62 9.74
C LYS A 66 4.62 6.28 8.97
N VAL A 67 4.59 6.51 7.66
CA VAL A 67 3.43 6.21 6.80
C VAL A 67 3.13 4.72 6.77
N ILE A 68 4.15 3.86 6.59
CA ILE A 68 3.99 2.40 6.63
C ILE A 68 3.34 1.95 7.94
N LYS A 69 3.82 2.47 9.08
CA LYS A 69 3.25 2.14 10.39
C LYS A 69 1.81 2.62 10.52
N MET A 70 1.48 3.83 10.07
CA MET A 70 0.11 4.37 10.12
C MET A 70 -0.87 3.50 9.34
N VAL A 71 -0.55 3.12 8.09
CA VAL A 71 -1.43 2.25 7.27
C VAL A 71 -1.55 0.87 7.91
N SER A 72 -0.44 0.31 8.39
CA SER A 72 -0.43 -1.01 9.03
C SER A 72 -1.31 -1.02 10.27
N SER A 73 -1.19 0.00 11.13
CA SER A 73 -2.03 0.17 12.31
C SER A 73 -3.51 0.35 11.96
N LEU A 74 -3.82 1.10 10.89
CA LEU A 74 -5.19 1.22 10.40
C LEU A 74 -5.75 -0.16 10.03
N ARG A 75 -5.03 -0.96 9.25
CA ARG A 75 -5.49 -2.31 8.87
C ARG A 75 -5.63 -3.25 10.07
N LEU A 76 -4.74 -3.17 11.05
CA LEU A 76 -4.88 -3.93 12.30
C LEU A 76 -6.12 -3.48 13.10
N SER A 77 -6.43 -2.18 13.11
CA SER A 77 -7.64 -1.66 13.78
C SER A 77 -8.94 -2.07 13.07
N GLU A 78 -8.86 -2.36 11.78
CA GLU A 78 -9.94 -2.96 10.99
C GLU A 78 -10.03 -4.49 11.16
N GLY A 79 -9.25 -5.09 12.07
CA GLY A 79 -9.30 -6.51 12.41
C GLY A 79 -8.33 -7.40 11.63
N ALA A 80 -7.38 -6.83 10.89
CA ALA A 80 -6.30 -7.64 10.32
C ALA A 80 -5.49 -8.29 11.46
N SER A 81 -5.19 -9.57 11.33
CA SER A 81 -4.42 -10.34 12.31
C SER A 81 -2.89 -10.20 12.14
N GLY A 82 -2.46 -9.65 11.00
CA GLY A 82 -1.05 -9.44 10.68
C GLY A 82 -0.92 -8.64 9.39
N ILE A 83 0.30 -8.18 9.10
CA ILE A 83 0.60 -7.33 7.94
C ILE A 83 1.87 -7.87 7.27
N ASN A 84 1.83 -8.06 5.95
CA ASN A 84 3.03 -8.16 5.13
C ASN A 84 3.36 -6.77 4.57
N VAL A 85 4.61 -6.33 4.76
CA VAL A 85 5.16 -5.12 4.14
C VAL A 85 6.15 -5.57 3.08
N VAL A 86 5.86 -5.29 1.81
CA VAL A 86 6.64 -5.80 0.68
C VAL A 86 7.06 -4.64 -0.22
N VAL A 87 8.34 -4.63 -0.59
CA VAL A 87 8.90 -3.72 -1.59
C VAL A 87 9.68 -4.56 -2.60
N ASN A 88 9.35 -4.39 -3.88
CA ASN A 88 10.02 -5.08 -4.98
C ASN A 88 10.91 -4.05 -5.69
N ASN A 89 12.19 -4.39 -5.87
CA ASN A 89 13.16 -3.51 -6.51
C ASN A 89 13.75 -4.22 -7.73
N GLY A 90 13.39 -3.76 -8.93
CA GLY A 90 13.76 -4.37 -10.21
C GLY A 90 12.78 -5.43 -10.70
N GLU A 91 12.76 -5.62 -12.02
CA GLU A 91 11.83 -6.51 -12.73
C GLU A 91 11.93 -7.96 -12.23
N SER A 92 13.15 -8.49 -12.03
CA SER A 92 13.36 -9.87 -11.54
C SER A 92 12.88 -10.08 -10.10
N ALA A 93 12.70 -9.01 -9.31
CA ALA A 93 12.08 -9.07 -7.98
C ALA A 93 10.55 -8.88 -8.03
N GLY A 94 9.96 -8.79 -9.22
CA GLY A 94 8.51 -8.61 -9.41
C GLY A 94 8.05 -7.15 -9.35
N GLN A 95 8.94 -6.18 -9.61
CA GLN A 95 8.54 -4.78 -9.74
C GLN A 95 7.94 -4.54 -11.14
N VAL A 96 6.61 -4.31 -11.21
CA VAL A 96 5.91 -4.07 -12.48
C VAL A 96 5.85 -2.58 -12.83
N VAL A 97 5.59 -1.72 -11.83
CA VAL A 97 5.60 -0.27 -12.01
C VAL A 97 6.95 0.29 -11.52
N PRO A 98 7.78 0.88 -12.40
CA PRO A 98 9.09 1.43 -12.04
C PRO A 98 8.96 2.79 -11.35
N HIS A 99 8.23 2.80 -10.23
CA HIS A 99 8.05 3.93 -9.32
C HIS A 99 7.90 3.35 -7.92
N LEU A 100 8.62 3.88 -6.93
CA LEU A 100 8.64 3.36 -5.56
C LEU A 100 7.23 3.23 -4.98
N HIS A 101 6.86 1.98 -4.68
CA HIS A 101 5.66 1.66 -3.96
C HIS A 101 5.92 0.51 -2.99
N ILE A 102 5.31 0.59 -1.82
CA ILE A 102 5.39 -0.41 -0.76
C ILE A 102 4.00 -0.99 -0.59
N HIS A 103 3.88 -2.30 -0.77
CA HIS A 103 2.64 -3.02 -0.51
C HIS A 103 2.46 -3.21 0.99
N ILE A 104 1.30 -2.79 1.49
CA ILE A 104 0.80 -3.10 2.83
C ILE A 104 -0.35 -4.10 2.64
N ILE A 105 -0.06 -5.37 2.88
CA ILE A 105 -0.98 -6.48 2.63
C ILE A 105 -1.47 -7.00 3.98
N PRO A 106 -2.70 -6.67 4.40
CA PRO A 106 -3.25 -7.23 5.62
C PRO A 106 -3.49 -8.73 5.48
N ARG A 107 -3.40 -9.44 6.60
CA ARG A 107 -3.67 -10.87 6.69
C ARG A 107 -4.79 -11.10 7.68
N TRP A 108 -5.84 -11.74 7.20
CA TRP A 108 -7.04 -12.04 7.96
C TRP A 108 -6.95 -13.49 8.43
N LYS A 109 -7.25 -13.75 9.70
CA LYS A 109 -7.42 -15.13 10.15
C LYS A 109 -8.70 -15.66 9.53
N LEU A 110 -8.64 -16.92 9.11
CA LEU A 110 -9.82 -17.66 8.72
C LEU A 110 -10.29 -18.41 9.96
N GLU A 111 -11.56 -18.26 10.30
CA GLU A 111 -12.19 -19.03 11.37
C GLU A 111 -13.04 -20.16 10.76
N PRO A 112 -13.23 -21.28 11.48
CA PRO A 112 -14.14 -22.32 11.04
C PRO A 112 -15.58 -21.78 11.00
N GLY A 113 -16.19 -21.85 9.82
CA GLY A 113 -17.61 -21.63 9.59
C GLY A 113 -18.46 -22.70 10.27
N LYS A 114 -19.78 -22.49 10.31
CA LYS A 114 -20.74 -23.37 11.03
C LYS A 114 -20.76 -24.81 10.49
N ASP A 115 -20.31 -25.00 9.27
CA ASP A 115 -20.18 -26.26 8.53
C ASP A 115 -18.73 -26.76 8.43
N GLY A 116 -17.77 -26.05 9.04
CA GLY A 116 -16.35 -26.36 8.97
C GLY A 116 -15.61 -25.74 7.78
N GLU A 117 -16.27 -24.97 6.90
CA GLU A 117 -15.58 -24.20 5.87
C GLU A 117 -14.84 -23.01 6.49
N LEU A 118 -13.60 -22.76 6.08
CA LEU A 118 -12.85 -21.61 6.56
C LEU A 118 -13.43 -20.32 5.96
N VAL A 119 -14.03 -19.47 6.79
CA VAL A 119 -14.57 -18.18 6.39
C VAL A 119 -13.66 -17.06 6.85
N LEU A 120 -13.52 -16.02 6.02
CA LEU A 120 -12.94 -14.76 6.47
C LEU A 120 -13.83 -14.24 7.60
N GLU A 121 -13.23 -13.87 8.72
CA GLU A 121 -13.94 -13.10 9.74
C GLU A 121 -14.34 -11.78 9.07
N GLU A 122 -15.60 -11.65 8.65
CA GLU A 122 -16.14 -10.35 8.29
C GLU A 122 -16.07 -9.50 9.55
N VAL A 123 -15.07 -8.62 9.59
CA VAL A 123 -15.01 -7.60 10.62
C VAL A 123 -16.21 -6.71 10.37
N MET A 124 -17.28 -7.01 11.10
CA MET A 124 -18.49 -6.20 11.17
C MET A 124 -18.06 -4.81 11.61
N SER A 125 -17.84 -3.90 10.65
CA SER A 125 -17.72 -2.47 10.91
C SER A 125 -19.11 -1.96 11.30
N GLY A 126 -19.49 -2.26 12.54
CA GLY A 126 -20.70 -1.81 13.18
C GLY A 126 -20.36 -1.00 14.41
N LYS A 127 -19.76 0.18 14.21
CA LYS A 127 -19.99 1.45 14.95
C LYS A 127 -19.10 2.56 14.43
#